data_AF-A0A556SU98-F1
#
_entry.id   AF-A0A556SU98-F1
#
_cell.length_a   1.000
_cell.length_b   1.000
_cell.length_c   1.000
_cell.angle_alpha   90.00
_cell.angle_beta   90.00
_cell.angle_gamma   90.00
#
_symmetry.space_group_name_H-M   'P 1'
#
loop_
_entity.id
_entity.type
_entity.pdbx_description
1 polymer ?
#
loop_
_entity_poly.entity_id
_entity_poly.type
_entity_poly.pdbx_seq_one_letter_code
_entity_poly.pdbx_strand_id
1 'polypeptide(L)'
;MEISELLHDNWFNLVIIFTLSCVAFICKRPRSSKYFDNLIKYADILEKTSQPKYQRDYLSNIKKKLLWDKICFYKSGDIEKENIAMSLVNADVNNIIDLTQLNLLTQYFTIQKNRLIPLAFYSIKEVVLSGIILIFALILLLFNINRIFSSPWIVNIIISILTIFIILFITYRFALDPIKRLKTYLVILKNETFLQRANNELAKIIEERYANSRTLE
;
A
#
# COMPACT_ATOMS: atom_id res chain seq x y z
N MET A 1 -12.64 7.72 43.59
CA MET A 1 -12.07 8.62 42.59
C MET A 1 -13.20 9.42 42.00
N GLU A 2 -13.12 10.75 42.11
CA GLU A 2 -14.12 11.63 41.50
C GLU A 2 -14.02 11.57 39.97
N ILE A 3 -15.09 11.96 39.27
CA ILE A 3 -15.10 11.99 37.80
C ILE A 3 -14.06 12.99 37.27
N SER A 4 -13.86 14.10 37.98
CA SER A 4 -12.82 15.11 37.71
C SER A 4 -11.42 14.49 37.75
N GLU A 5 -11.11 13.72 38.80
CA GLU A 5 -9.85 13.01 38.95
C GLU A 5 -9.68 11.91 37.90
N LEU A 6 -10.74 11.15 37.59
CA LEU A 6 -10.72 10.14 36.53
C LEU A 6 -10.40 10.73 35.16
N LEU A 7 -11.01 11.86 34.83
CA LEU A 7 -10.75 12.59 33.59
C LEU A 7 -9.35 13.19 33.59
N HIS A 8 -8.91 13.78 34.70
CA HIS A 8 -7.56 14.33 34.83
C HIS A 8 -6.47 13.26 34.74
N ASP A 9 -6.74 12.06 35.22
CA ASP A 9 -5.82 10.94 35.14
C ASP A 9 -5.76 10.35 33.73
N ASN A 10 -6.88 10.36 32.98
CA ASN A 10 -7.02 9.61 31.72
C ASN A 10 -7.21 10.48 30.48
N TRP A 11 -7.17 11.81 30.58
CA TRP A 11 -7.46 12.72 29.46
C TRP A 11 -6.61 12.41 28.23
N PHE A 12 -5.33 12.08 28.42
CA PHE A 12 -4.42 11.77 27.33
C PHE A 12 -4.84 10.50 26.58
N ASN A 13 -5.22 9.45 27.31
CA ASN A 13 -5.75 8.22 26.72
C ASN A 13 -7.09 8.47 25.99
N LEU A 14 -7.95 9.33 26.53
CA LEU A 14 -9.22 9.70 25.88
C LEU A 14 -8.99 10.47 24.57
N VAL A 15 -8.07 11.43 24.56
CA VAL A 15 -7.68 12.17 23.34
C VAL A 15 -7.10 11.22 22.30
N ILE A 16 -6.27 10.26 22.72
CA ILE A 16 -5.72 9.23 21.83
C ILE A 16 -6.84 8.39 21.23
N ILE A 17 -7.74 7.83 22.05
CA ILE A 17 -8.86 7.01 21.58
C ILE A 17 -9.75 7.79 20.60
N PHE A 18 -10.04 9.05 20.91
CA PHE A 18 -10.85 9.92 20.06
C PHE A 18 -10.19 10.19 18.71
N THR A 19 -8.91 10.61 18.73
CA THR A 19 -8.14 10.89 17.51
C THR A 19 -8.01 9.65 16.64
N LEU A 20 -7.77 8.49 17.26
CA LEU A 20 -7.65 7.21 16.57
C LEU A 20 -8.98 6.74 15.98
N SER A 21 -10.09 7.00 16.66
CA SER A 21 -11.44 6.73 16.13
C SER A 21 -11.72 7.59 14.89
N CYS A 22 -11.29 8.85 14.88
CA CYS A 22 -11.37 9.73 13.70
C CYS A 22 -10.51 9.22 12.54
N VAL A 23 -9.25 8.83 12.80
CA VAL A 23 -8.36 8.26 11.77
C VAL A 23 -8.96 6.97 11.19
N ALA A 24 -9.46 6.07 12.04
CA ALA A 24 -10.11 4.85 11.57
C ALA A 24 -11.38 5.12 10.74
N PHE A 25 -12.14 6.15 11.09
CA PHE A 25 -13.33 6.58 10.35
C PHE A 25 -13.00 7.18 8.98
N ILE A 26 -11.97 8.03 8.90
CA ILE A 26 -11.52 8.66 7.65
C ILE A 26 -10.83 7.62 6.74
N CYS A 27 -10.03 6.72 7.32
CA CYS A 27 -9.33 5.66 6.60
C CYS A 27 -10.20 4.43 6.32
N LYS A 28 -11.53 4.51 6.52
CA LYS A 28 -12.48 3.44 6.21
C LYS A 28 -12.48 3.17 4.71
N ARG A 29 -11.55 2.31 4.24
CA ARG A 29 -11.47 1.88 2.84
C ARG A 29 -12.84 1.32 2.41
N PRO A 30 -13.39 1.72 1.25
CA PRO A 30 -14.66 1.19 0.78
C PRO A 30 -14.56 -0.34 0.64
N ARG A 31 -15.54 -1.06 1.21
CA ARG A 31 -15.66 -2.52 1.04
C ARG A 31 -15.74 -2.84 -0.45
N SER A 32 -14.90 -3.78 -0.88
CA SER A 32 -14.57 -4.11 -2.27
C SER A 32 -15.67 -4.79 -3.10
N SER A 33 -16.94 -4.85 -2.67
CA SER A 33 -17.91 -5.76 -3.29
C SER A 33 -18.71 -5.20 -4.48
N LYS A 34 -19.04 -3.91 -4.54
CA LYS A 34 -19.86 -3.34 -5.64
C LYS A 34 -19.09 -2.91 -6.89
N TYR A 35 -17.77 -2.74 -6.80
CA TYR A 35 -16.91 -2.42 -7.94
C TYR A 35 -16.57 -3.65 -8.80
N PHE A 36 -16.82 -4.86 -8.27
CA PHE A 36 -16.40 -6.14 -8.82
C PHE A 36 -17.15 -6.53 -10.11
N ASP A 37 -18.48 -6.43 -10.10
CA ASP A 37 -19.32 -6.89 -11.24
C ASP A 37 -19.13 -6.03 -12.49
N ASN A 38 -18.87 -4.73 -12.31
CA ASN A 38 -18.58 -3.83 -13.43
C ASN A 38 -17.21 -4.12 -14.06
N LEU A 39 -16.20 -4.50 -13.26
CA LEU A 39 -14.83 -4.70 -13.72
C LEU A 39 -14.65 -5.96 -14.58
N ILE A 40 -15.34 -7.06 -14.23
CA ILE A 40 -15.39 -8.28 -15.04
C ILE A 40 -16.02 -7.98 -16.41
N LYS A 41 -17.11 -7.21 -16.41
CA LYS A 41 -17.78 -6.77 -17.64
C LYS A 41 -16.86 -5.91 -18.53
N TYR A 42 -16.09 -4.98 -17.95
CA TYR A 42 -15.17 -4.14 -18.72
C TYR A 42 -13.92 -4.87 -19.22
N ALA A 43 -13.35 -5.81 -18.43
CA ALA A 43 -12.22 -6.63 -18.87
C ALA A 43 -12.59 -7.52 -20.07
N ASP A 44 -13.79 -8.12 -20.03
CA ASP A 44 -14.30 -8.96 -21.12
C ASP A 44 -14.63 -8.14 -22.38
N ILE A 45 -15.03 -6.86 -22.23
CA ILE A 45 -15.20 -5.92 -23.35
C ILE A 45 -13.83 -5.52 -23.94
N LEU A 46 -12.84 -5.23 -23.09
CA LEU A 46 -11.50 -4.79 -23.51
C LEU A 46 -10.76 -5.85 -24.32
N GLU A 47 -10.86 -7.12 -23.93
CA GLU A 47 -10.23 -8.25 -24.66
C GLU A 47 -10.83 -8.48 -26.05
N LYS A 48 -12.13 -8.19 -26.19
CA LYS A 48 -12.84 -8.26 -27.48
C LYS A 48 -12.55 -7.04 -28.37
N THR A 49 -11.92 -6.01 -27.82
CA THR A 49 -11.51 -4.82 -28.57
C THR A 49 -10.16 -5.08 -29.25
N SER A 50 -9.94 -4.55 -30.47
CA SER A 50 -8.63 -4.69 -31.12
C SER A 50 -7.58 -3.93 -30.32
N GLN A 51 -6.60 -4.64 -29.78
CA GLN A 51 -5.52 -4.06 -28.98
C GLN A 51 -4.15 -4.52 -29.49
N PRO A 52 -3.10 -3.72 -29.31
CA PRO A 52 -1.72 -4.12 -29.54
C PRO A 52 -1.34 -5.40 -28.78
N LYS A 53 -0.39 -6.16 -29.32
CA LYS A 53 0.02 -7.48 -28.80
C LYS A 53 0.43 -7.44 -27.32
N TYR A 54 1.16 -6.42 -26.89
CA TYR A 54 1.58 -6.27 -25.50
C TYR A 54 0.42 -6.03 -24.53
N GLN A 55 -0.63 -5.33 -24.97
CA GLN A 55 -1.83 -5.14 -24.15
C GLN A 55 -2.59 -6.45 -24.03
N ARG A 56 -2.61 -7.29 -25.07
CA ARG A 56 -3.14 -8.66 -24.98
C ARG A 56 -2.32 -9.57 -24.08
N ASP A 57 -1.00 -9.54 -24.18
CA ASP A 57 -0.12 -10.37 -23.33
C ASP A 57 -0.20 -9.91 -21.86
N TYR A 58 -0.28 -8.60 -21.64
CA TYR A 58 -0.57 -7.99 -20.34
C TYR A 58 -1.95 -8.40 -19.83
N LEU A 59 -3.03 -8.24 -20.62
CA LEU A 59 -4.38 -8.65 -20.25
C LEU A 59 -4.49 -10.16 -20.05
N SER A 60 -3.71 -10.99 -20.73
CA SER A 60 -3.67 -12.44 -20.59
C SER A 60 -2.96 -12.87 -19.30
N ASN A 61 -1.79 -12.27 -19.02
CA ASN A 61 -1.08 -12.44 -17.74
C ASN A 61 -1.89 -11.91 -16.57
N ILE A 62 -2.52 -10.76 -16.77
CA ILE A 62 -3.48 -10.18 -15.85
C ILE A 62 -4.68 -11.10 -15.72
N LYS A 63 -5.37 -11.58 -16.75
CA LYS A 63 -6.55 -12.47 -16.63
C LYS A 63 -6.21 -13.78 -15.90
N LYS A 64 -5.01 -14.34 -16.12
CA LYS A 64 -4.46 -15.46 -15.30
C LYS A 64 -4.26 -15.09 -13.82
N LYS A 65 -3.98 -13.83 -13.48
CA LYS A 65 -3.78 -13.30 -12.11
C LYS A 65 -5.00 -12.54 -11.53
N LEU A 66 -5.95 -12.10 -12.36
CA LEU A 66 -7.09 -11.18 -12.12
C LEU A 66 -8.37 -11.99 -11.84
N LEU A 67 -8.43 -13.25 -12.31
CA LEU A 67 -9.39 -14.26 -11.85
C LEU A 67 -9.31 -14.53 -10.33
N TRP A 68 -8.26 -14.04 -9.64
CA TRP A 68 -8.07 -14.31 -8.22
C TRP A 68 -8.09 -13.12 -7.25
N ASP A 69 -7.88 -11.84 -7.61
CA ASP A 69 -8.09 -10.76 -6.60
C ASP A 69 -8.16 -9.28 -7.07
N LYS A 70 -9.22 -8.82 -7.77
CA LYS A 70 -9.70 -7.40 -7.68
C LYS A 70 -8.96 -6.25 -8.41
N ILE A 71 -8.33 -6.45 -9.57
CA ILE A 71 -7.37 -5.44 -10.09
C ILE A 71 -8.00 -4.08 -10.47
N CYS A 72 -7.64 -3.09 -9.66
CA CYS A 72 -7.50 -1.67 -9.97
C CYS A 72 -6.47 -1.48 -11.09
N PHE A 73 -6.74 -0.66 -12.11
CA PHE A 73 -5.73 0.22 -12.76
C PHE A 73 -6.31 1.11 -13.86
N TYR A 74 -7.56 0.91 -14.28
CA TYR A 74 -8.16 1.67 -15.40
C TYR A 74 -8.51 3.15 -15.11
N LYS A 75 -8.04 3.74 -14.00
CA LYS A 75 -8.48 5.09 -13.57
C LYS A 75 -7.36 6.07 -13.19
N SER A 76 -6.06 5.74 -13.34
CA SER A 76 -5.00 6.68 -12.92
C SER A 76 -4.78 7.86 -13.88
N GLY A 77 -4.99 7.68 -15.19
CA GLY A 77 -4.63 8.72 -16.18
C GLY A 77 -3.13 9.06 -16.23
N ASP A 78 -2.32 8.36 -15.45
CA ASP A 78 -0.89 8.56 -15.26
C ASP A 78 -0.13 7.45 -15.99
N ILE A 79 0.40 7.81 -17.16
CA ILE A 79 1.12 6.94 -18.08
C ILE A 79 2.42 6.42 -17.46
N GLU A 80 3.12 7.23 -16.68
CA GLU A 80 4.38 6.81 -16.07
C GLU A 80 4.12 5.74 -15.02
N LYS A 81 3.09 5.95 -14.20
CA LYS A 81 2.70 4.98 -13.18
C LYS A 81 2.25 3.64 -13.79
N GLU A 82 1.54 3.69 -14.92
CA GLU A 82 1.15 2.51 -15.68
C GLU A 82 2.38 1.76 -16.22
N ASN A 83 3.30 2.47 -16.87
CA ASN A 83 4.53 1.88 -17.40
C ASN A 83 5.40 1.24 -16.29
N ILE A 84 5.48 1.87 -15.12
CA ILE A 84 6.13 1.30 -13.93
C ILE A 84 5.40 0.02 -13.48
N ALA A 85 4.07 0.04 -13.36
CA ALA A 85 3.31 -1.12 -12.93
C ALA A 85 3.51 -2.32 -13.88
N MET A 86 3.41 -2.07 -15.19
CA MET A 86 3.56 -3.09 -16.23
C MET A 86 4.96 -3.69 -16.23
N SER A 87 5.99 -2.84 -16.22
CA SER A 87 7.39 -3.30 -16.20
C SER A 87 7.71 -4.14 -14.96
N LEU A 88 7.21 -3.75 -13.77
CA LEU A 88 7.40 -4.51 -12.53
C LEU A 88 6.70 -5.88 -12.57
N VAL A 89 5.46 -5.94 -13.05
CA VAL A 89 4.70 -7.20 -13.11
C VAL A 89 5.30 -8.17 -14.11
N ASN A 90 5.69 -7.69 -15.30
CA ASN A 90 6.30 -8.55 -16.32
C ASN A 90 7.68 -9.06 -15.91
N ALA A 91 8.41 -8.30 -15.08
CA ALA A 91 9.70 -8.72 -14.54
C ALA A 91 9.60 -9.72 -13.37
N ASP A 92 8.41 -9.87 -12.79
CA ASP A 92 8.13 -10.67 -11.59
C ASP A 92 7.97 -12.17 -11.86
N VAL A 93 9.07 -12.80 -12.28
CA VAL A 93 9.13 -14.25 -12.55
C VAL A 93 8.85 -15.10 -11.30
N ASN A 94 9.24 -14.61 -10.13
CA ASN A 94 9.15 -15.35 -8.86
C ASN A 94 7.87 -15.04 -8.07
N ASN A 95 6.95 -14.25 -8.62
CA ASN A 95 5.71 -13.83 -7.97
C ASN A 95 5.93 -13.21 -6.58
N ILE A 96 6.96 -12.37 -6.44
CA ILE A 96 7.28 -11.67 -5.19
C ILE A 96 6.40 -10.42 -4.97
N ILE A 97 5.75 -9.92 -6.03
CA ILE A 97 4.87 -8.75 -5.96
C ILE A 97 3.44 -9.18 -5.66
N ASP A 98 2.93 -8.73 -4.53
CA ASP A 98 1.49 -8.74 -4.24
C ASP A 98 0.79 -7.67 -5.09
N LEU A 99 -0.06 -8.12 -6.02
CA LEU A 99 -0.78 -7.24 -6.94
C LEU A 99 -1.74 -6.27 -6.22
N THR A 100 -2.25 -6.65 -5.05
CA THR A 100 -3.10 -5.75 -4.25
C THR A 100 -2.35 -4.51 -3.78
N GLN A 101 -1.01 -4.60 -3.73
CA GLN A 101 -0.12 -3.52 -3.31
C GLN A 101 0.59 -2.83 -4.49
N LEU A 102 0.43 -3.31 -5.73
CA LEU A 102 1.16 -2.82 -6.91
C LEU A 102 0.98 -1.32 -7.12
N ASN A 103 -0.23 -0.80 -7.00
CA ASN A 103 -0.52 0.64 -7.15
C ASN A 103 0.19 1.54 -6.13
N LEU A 104 0.49 1.02 -4.94
CA LEU A 104 1.29 1.71 -3.93
C LEU A 104 2.78 1.44 -4.14
N LEU A 105 3.14 0.25 -4.63
CA LEU A 105 4.52 -0.14 -4.89
C LEU A 105 5.13 0.69 -6.02
N THR A 106 4.34 1.08 -7.03
CA THR A 106 4.84 1.96 -8.11
C THR A 106 5.32 3.32 -7.60
N GLN A 107 4.84 3.80 -6.44
CA GLN A 107 5.31 5.05 -5.82
C GLN A 107 6.75 4.96 -5.33
N TYR A 108 7.35 3.77 -5.33
CA TYR A 108 8.72 3.52 -4.84
C TYR A 108 9.73 3.58 -6.00
N PHE A 109 9.24 3.85 -7.21
CA PHE A 109 10.02 3.92 -8.42
C PHE A 109 9.66 5.18 -9.20
N THR A 110 10.57 5.62 -10.04
CA THR A 110 10.35 6.70 -11.01
C THR A 110 10.97 6.33 -12.34
N ILE A 111 10.50 6.92 -13.43
CA ILE A 111 11.14 6.77 -14.74
C ILE A 111 12.02 8.00 -14.98
N GLN A 112 13.31 7.78 -15.14
CA GLN A 112 14.25 8.84 -15.54
C GLN A 112 15.04 8.35 -16.75
N LYS A 113 15.05 9.15 -17.83
CA LYS A 113 15.72 8.79 -19.09
C LYS A 113 15.33 7.39 -19.59
N ASN A 114 14.03 7.08 -19.60
CA ASN A 114 13.47 5.78 -20.00
C ASN A 114 13.98 4.57 -19.20
N ARG A 115 14.45 4.79 -17.97
CA ARG A 115 14.85 3.74 -17.05
C ARG A 115 14.09 3.85 -15.75
N LEU A 116 13.66 2.70 -15.24
CA LEU A 116 13.05 2.56 -13.94
C LEU A 116 14.13 2.66 -12.87
N ILE A 117 14.04 3.72 -12.06
CA ILE A 117 14.96 4.03 -10.97
C ILE A 117 14.24 3.86 -9.64
N PRO A 118 14.81 3.09 -8.70
CA PRO A 118 14.29 3.00 -7.34
C PRO A 118 14.47 4.31 -6.55
N LEU A 119 13.45 4.68 -5.76
CA LEU A 119 13.51 5.85 -4.87
C LEU A 119 14.11 5.47 -3.51
N ALA A 120 14.96 6.34 -2.97
CA ALA A 120 15.52 6.12 -1.64
C ALA A 120 14.41 6.02 -0.57
N PHE A 121 14.63 5.18 0.45
CA PHE A 121 13.61 4.89 1.48
C PHE A 121 13.02 6.13 2.15
N TYR A 122 13.84 7.15 2.42
CA TYR A 122 13.42 8.39 3.05
C TYR A 122 12.51 9.26 2.15
N SER A 123 12.56 9.04 0.84
CA SER A 123 11.69 9.73 -0.12
C SER A 123 10.27 9.13 -0.15
N ILE A 124 10.07 7.98 0.48
CA ILE A 124 8.79 7.27 0.52
C ILE A 124 7.98 7.74 1.73
N LYS A 125 7.11 8.74 1.51
CA LYS A 125 6.31 9.40 2.56
C LYS A 125 5.59 8.42 3.49
N GLU A 126 5.03 7.35 2.94
CA GLU A 126 4.30 6.34 3.72
C GLU A 126 5.21 5.59 4.70
N VAL A 127 6.45 5.27 4.32
CA VAL A 127 7.42 4.57 5.18
C VAL A 127 7.87 5.47 6.32
N VAL A 128 8.16 6.74 6.04
CA VAL A 128 8.54 7.74 7.05
C VAL A 128 7.39 7.94 8.04
N LEU A 129 6.17 8.11 7.54
CA LEU A 129 4.98 8.29 8.37
C LEU A 129 4.71 7.07 9.25
N SER A 130 4.80 5.85 8.69
CA SER A 130 4.68 4.60 9.45
C SER A 130 5.75 4.49 10.53
N GLY A 131 6.98 4.90 10.26
CA GLY A 131 8.07 4.92 11.25
C GLY A 131 7.76 5.85 12.42
N ILE A 132 7.31 7.07 12.14
CA ILE A 132 6.92 8.05 13.17
C ILE A 132 5.76 7.51 14.02
N ILE A 133 4.72 6.97 13.38
CA ILE A 133 3.57 6.38 14.07
C ILE A 133 4.01 5.24 14.99
N LEU A 134 4.95 4.41 14.53
CA LEU A 134 5.45 3.27 15.31
C LEU A 134 6.25 3.71 16.54
N ILE A 135 7.10 4.73 16.41
CA ILE A 135 7.84 5.32 17.55
C ILE A 135 6.84 5.91 18.57
N PHE A 136 5.86 6.67 18.09
CA PHE A 136 4.84 7.26 18.95
C PHE A 136 4.01 6.19 19.67
N ALA A 137 3.58 5.15 18.94
CA ALA A 137 2.87 4.00 19.49
C ALA A 137 3.69 3.28 20.57
N LEU A 138 5.00 3.13 20.38
CA LEU A 138 5.90 2.53 21.36
C LEU A 138 5.97 3.34 22.65
N ILE A 139 6.11 4.67 22.55
CA ILE A 139 6.14 5.57 23.72
C ILE A 139 4.82 5.45 24.50
N LEU A 140 3.68 5.47 23.81
CA LEU A 140 2.36 5.32 24.43
C LEU A 140 2.18 3.95 25.09
N LEU A 141 2.68 2.89 24.47
CA LEU A 141 2.62 1.54 25.00
C LEU A 141 3.44 1.43 26.28
N LEU A 142 4.66 1.95 26.31
CA LEU A 142 5.50 1.98 27.51
C LEU A 142 4.85 2.80 28.64
N PHE A 143 4.25 3.94 28.32
CA PHE A 143 3.53 4.77 29.28
C PHE A 143 2.36 4.01 29.92
N ASN A 144 1.53 3.34 29.11
CA ASN A 144 0.38 2.58 29.60
C ASN A 144 0.81 1.31 30.37
N ILE A 145 1.91 0.66 30.00
CA ILE A 145 2.50 -0.44 30.78
C ILE A 145 2.94 0.05 32.15
N ASN A 146 3.70 1.15 32.21
CA ASN A 146 4.14 1.73 33.49
C ASN A 146 2.94 2.07 34.38
N ARG A 147 1.86 2.58 33.78
CA ARG A 147 0.63 2.95 34.49
C ARG A 147 -0.12 1.75 35.06
N ILE A 148 -0.07 0.59 34.40
CA ILE A 148 -0.64 -0.66 34.93
C ILE A 148 0.05 -1.06 36.26
N PHE A 149 1.37 -0.91 36.34
CA PHE A 149 2.13 -1.29 37.54
C PHE A 149 2.15 -0.21 38.62
N SER A 150 1.99 1.06 38.25
CA SER A 150 2.11 2.19 39.19
C SER A 150 0.76 2.69 39.71
N SER A 151 -0.35 2.36 39.06
CA SER A 151 -1.66 2.88 39.45
C SER A 151 -2.25 2.12 40.64
N PRO A 152 -2.61 2.81 41.74
CA PRO A 152 -3.32 2.19 42.86
C PRO A 152 -4.79 1.90 42.53
N TRP A 153 -5.32 2.48 41.46
CA TRP A 153 -6.72 2.37 41.06
C TRP A 153 -6.93 1.38 39.92
N ILE A 154 -7.83 0.41 40.12
CA ILE A 154 -8.12 -0.64 39.14
C ILE A 154 -8.76 -0.12 37.84
N VAL A 155 -9.53 0.98 37.92
CA VAL A 155 -10.16 1.61 36.75
C VAL A 155 -9.10 2.13 35.77
N ASN A 156 -8.04 2.77 36.27
CA ASN A 156 -6.92 3.25 35.46
C ASN A 156 -6.13 2.09 34.81
N ILE A 157 -6.04 0.94 35.49
CA ILE A 157 -5.44 -0.29 34.94
C ILE A 157 -6.27 -0.79 33.74
N ILE A 158 -7.60 -0.87 33.89
CA ILE A 158 -8.51 -1.30 32.81
C ILE A 158 -8.40 -0.38 31.59
N ILE A 159 -8.41 0.94 31.80
CA ILE A 159 -8.27 1.93 30.72
C ILE A 159 -6.92 1.77 30.01
N SER A 160 -5.84 1.54 30.76
CA SER A 160 -4.50 1.35 30.19
C SER A 160 -4.42 0.08 29.33
N ILE A 161 -5.01 -1.02 29.79
CA ILE A 161 -5.11 -2.28 29.01
C ILE A 161 -5.89 -2.06 27.72
N LEU A 162 -7.07 -1.42 27.79
CA LEU A 162 -7.87 -1.11 26.59
C LEU A 162 -7.10 -0.24 25.60
N THR A 163 -6.35 0.74 26.10
CA THR A 163 -5.52 1.62 25.28
C THR A 163 -4.41 0.84 24.57
N ILE A 164 -3.75 -0.11 25.25
CA ILE A 164 -2.76 -1.01 24.64
C ILE A 164 -3.38 -1.84 23.52
N PHE A 165 -4.56 -2.42 23.73
CA PHE A 165 -5.26 -3.19 22.69
C PHE A 165 -5.55 -2.35 21.43
N ILE A 166 -5.98 -1.10 21.62
CA ILE A 166 -6.24 -0.18 20.52
C ILE A 166 -4.95 0.17 19.77
N ILE A 167 -3.86 0.47 20.49
CA ILE A 167 -2.54 0.75 19.89
C ILE A 167 -2.06 -0.44 19.05
N LEU A 168 -2.17 -1.67 19.58
CA LEU A 168 -1.78 -2.88 18.86
C LEU A 168 -2.61 -3.10 17.60
N PHE A 169 -3.93 -2.93 17.68
CA PHE A 169 -4.82 -3.08 16.53
C PHE A 169 -4.50 -2.09 15.40
N ILE A 170 -4.20 -0.84 15.76
CA ILE A 170 -3.87 0.20 14.79
C ILE A 170 -2.50 -0.04 14.19
N THR A 171 -1.50 -0.40 15.01
CA THR A 171 -0.18 -0.79 14.50
C THR A 171 -0.31 -1.94 13.51
N TYR A 172 -1.12 -2.95 13.83
CA TYR A 172 -1.41 -4.05 12.91
C TYR A 172 -2.05 -3.57 11.60
N ARG A 173 -3.07 -2.69 11.67
CA ARG A 173 -3.80 -2.22 10.49
C ARG A 173 -3.02 -1.26 9.60
N PHE A 174 -2.19 -0.41 10.19
CA PHE A 174 -1.55 0.70 9.47
C PHE A 174 -0.06 0.48 9.21
N ALA A 175 0.65 -0.32 10.02
CA ALA A 175 2.08 -0.54 9.81
C ALA A 175 2.38 -1.80 8.98
N LEU A 176 1.55 -2.85 9.05
CA LEU A 176 1.87 -4.12 8.38
C LEU A 176 1.90 -4.02 6.85
N ASP A 177 0.92 -3.37 6.24
CA ASP A 177 0.86 -3.24 4.78
C ASP A 177 2.05 -2.43 4.24
N PRO A 178 2.41 -1.25 4.81
CA PRO A 178 3.64 -0.55 4.44
C PRO A 178 4.91 -1.36 4.65
N ILE A 179 5.03 -2.10 5.76
CA ILE A 179 6.21 -2.94 6.04
C ILE A 179 6.32 -4.07 5.01
N LYS A 180 5.22 -4.74 4.67
CA LYS A 180 5.20 -5.78 3.64
C LYS A 180 5.64 -5.22 2.29
N ARG A 181 5.09 -4.08 1.88
CA ARG A 181 5.47 -3.43 0.62
C ARG A 181 6.93 -2.99 0.61
N LEU A 182 7.42 -2.45 1.73
CA LEU A 182 8.82 -2.10 1.93
C LEU A 182 9.73 -3.32 1.81
N LYS A 183 9.32 -4.45 2.38
CA LYS A 183 10.04 -5.73 2.23
C LYS A 183 10.07 -6.19 0.77
N THR A 184 8.95 -6.15 0.05
CA THR A 184 8.92 -6.47 -1.38
C THR A 184 9.85 -5.56 -2.17
N TYR A 185 9.82 -4.26 -1.89
CA TYR A 185 10.73 -3.29 -2.50
C TYR A 185 12.21 -3.61 -2.21
N LEU A 186 12.57 -3.93 -0.96
CA LEU A 186 13.91 -4.37 -0.58
C LEU A 186 14.35 -5.65 -1.32
N VAL A 187 13.44 -6.60 -1.50
CA VAL A 187 13.71 -7.83 -2.26
C VAL A 187 13.97 -7.51 -3.72
N ILE A 188 13.19 -6.60 -4.33
CA ILE A 188 13.41 -6.12 -5.69
C ILE A 188 14.80 -5.46 -5.81
N LEU A 189 15.16 -4.58 -4.86
CA LEU A 189 16.46 -3.90 -4.86
C LEU A 189 17.65 -4.85 -4.74
N LYS A 190 17.53 -5.89 -3.92
CA LYS A 190 18.59 -6.89 -3.74
C LYS A 190 18.75 -7.80 -4.96
N ASN A 191 17.73 -7.88 -5.82
CA ASN A 191 17.76 -8.68 -7.03
C ASN A 191 18.19 -7.82 -8.22
N GLU A 192 19.50 -7.74 -8.46
CA GLU A 192 20.07 -6.95 -9.57
C GLU A 192 19.46 -7.32 -10.92
N THR A 193 19.18 -8.62 -11.14
CA THR A 193 18.56 -9.10 -12.38
C THR A 193 17.10 -8.70 -12.51
N PHE A 194 16.39 -8.45 -11.40
CA PHE A 194 15.00 -7.99 -11.43
C PHE A 194 14.90 -6.61 -12.06
N LEU A 195 15.70 -5.65 -11.60
CA LEU A 195 15.70 -4.29 -12.15
C LEU A 195 16.13 -4.29 -13.61
N GLN A 196 17.06 -5.14 -14.00
CA GLN A 196 17.45 -5.29 -15.41
C GLN A 196 16.27 -5.81 -16.25
N ARG A 197 15.56 -6.87 -15.81
CA ARG A 197 14.36 -7.36 -16.49
C ARG A 197 13.27 -6.29 -16.57
N ALA A 198 13.01 -5.57 -15.48
CA ALA A 198 12.02 -4.50 -15.45
C ALA A 198 12.36 -3.38 -16.43
N ASN A 199 13.63 -2.99 -16.53
CA ASN A 199 14.07 -2.00 -17.52
C ASN A 199 13.94 -2.49 -18.97
N ASN A 200 14.20 -3.78 -19.23
CA ASN A 200 13.99 -4.36 -20.55
C ASN A 200 12.51 -4.38 -20.93
N GLU A 201 11.62 -4.72 -19.99
CA GLU A 201 10.18 -4.66 -20.19
C GLU A 201 9.69 -3.22 -20.41
N LEU A 202 10.23 -2.25 -19.65
CA LEU A 202 9.94 -0.83 -19.85
C LEU A 202 10.35 -0.36 -21.26
N ALA A 203 11.52 -0.76 -21.75
CA ALA A 203 11.98 -0.41 -23.08
C ALA A 203 11.03 -0.92 -24.18
N LYS A 204 10.57 -2.18 -24.07
CA LYS A 204 9.58 -2.75 -24.99
C LYS A 204 8.26 -1.97 -24.98
N ILE A 205 7.75 -1.65 -23.78
CA ILE A 205 6.51 -0.89 -23.62
C ILE A 205 6.61 0.49 -24.28
N ILE A 206 7.75 1.17 -24.10
CA ILE A 206 8.01 2.49 -24.70
C ILE A 206 8.09 2.37 -26.23
N GLU A 207 8.86 1.42 -26.74
CA GLU A 207 9.04 1.20 -28.19
C GLU A 207 7.71 0.88 -28.89
N GLU A 208 6.91 -0.02 -28.32
CA GLU A 208 5.60 -0.38 -28.87
C GLU A 208 4.61 0.78 -28.83
N ARG A 209 4.68 1.64 -27.81
CA ARG A 209 3.85 2.85 -27.73
C ARG A 209 4.21 3.83 -28.85
N TYR A 210 5.50 4.04 -29.12
CA TYR A 210 5.96 4.86 -30.25
C TYR A 210 5.61 4.26 -31.61
N ALA A 211 5.65 2.93 -31.75
CA ALA A 211 5.27 2.26 -32.99
C ALA A 211 3.78 2.45 -33.28
N ASN A 212 2.92 2.32 -32.27
CA ASN A 212 1.47 2.49 -32.41
C ASN A 212 1.05 3.95 -32.64
N SER A 213 1.78 4.93 -32.11
CA SER A 213 1.48 6.35 -32.37
C SER A 213 1.82 6.76 -33.81
N ARG A 214 2.81 6.13 -34.44
CA ARG A 214 3.20 6.41 -35.84
C ARG A 214 2.27 5.78 -36.89
N THR A 215 1.50 4.76 -36.52
CA THR A 215 0.52 4.11 -37.42
C THR A 215 -0.85 4.79 -37.43
N LEU A 216 -1.03 5.85 -36.63
CA LEU A 216 -2.27 6.63 -36.51
C LEU A 216 -2.14 8.04 -37.13
N GLU A 217 -1.00 8.36 -37.74
CA GLU A 217 -0.78 9.51 -38.63
C GLU A 217 -0.84 9.05 -40.10
#